data_AF-A0A2G5X8F6-F1
#
_entry.id   AF-A0A2G5X8F6-F1
#
_cell.length_a   1.000
_cell.length_b   1.000
_cell.length_c   1.000
_cell.angle_alpha   90.00
_cell.angle_beta   90.00
_cell.angle_gamma   90.00
#
_symmetry.space_group_name_H-M   'P 1'
#
loop_
_entity.id
_entity.type
_entity.pdbx_description
1 polymer ?
#
loop_
_entity_poly.entity_id
_entity_poly.type
_entity_poly.pdbx_seq_one_letter_code
_entity_poly.pdbx_strand_id
1 'polypeptide(L)' 'MKCCNACDDPFHWEDEVVIVDDEHYHKDCVELYPTGYVAFLDGNCLGETENDDGQSAYEILDDEELLEVPE' A
#
# COMPACT_ATOMS: atom_id res chain seq x y z
N MET A 1 -1.05 -12.56 -7.36
CA MET A 1 0.16 -11.85 -6.89
C MET A 1 -0.05 -10.36 -7.02
N LYS A 2 -0.18 -9.66 -5.88
CA LYS A 2 -0.18 -8.20 -5.82
C LYS A 2 1.27 -7.70 -5.87
N CYS A 3 1.53 -6.64 -6.64
CA CYS A 3 2.84 -6.00 -6.74
C CYS A 3 2.69 -4.49 -6.50
N CYS A 4 3.75 -3.86 -6.03
CA CYS A 4 3.77 -2.43 -5.81
C CYS A 4 3.80 -1.68 -7.14
N ASN A 5 2.83 -0.77 -7.35
CA ASN A 5 2.72 0.00 -8.59
C ASN A 5 3.87 1.00 -8.78
N ALA A 6 4.61 1.34 -7.71
CA ALA A 6 5.75 2.26 -7.77
C ALA A 6 7.07 1.61 -8.18
N CYS A 7 7.37 0.42 -7.67
CA CYS A 7 8.65 -0.26 -7.90
C CYS A 7 8.53 -1.55 -8.72
N ASP A 8 7.31 -1.97 -9.07
CA ASP A 8 7.00 -3.24 -9.75
C ASP A 8 7.42 -4.50 -8.96
N ASP A 9 7.81 -4.33 -7.69
CA ASP A 9 8.28 -5.41 -6.82
C ASP A 9 7.10 -6.09 -6.12
N PRO A 10 7.08 -7.43 -6.01
CA PRO A 10 6.01 -8.16 -5.34
C PRO A 10 6.01 -7.86 -3.84
N PHE A 11 4.82 -7.78 -3.24
CA PHE A 11 4.71 -7.65 -1.79
C PHE A 11 5.20 -8.92 -1.10
N HIS A 12 5.77 -8.77 0.10
CA HIS A 12 6.03 -9.89 1.02
C HIS A 12 5.11 -9.83 2.25
N TRP A 13 5.06 -10.93 3.00
CA TRP A 13 4.20 -11.08 4.20
C TRP A 13 4.58 -10.14 5.34
N GLU A 14 5.77 -9.55 5.29
CA GLU A 14 6.24 -8.54 6.23
C GLU A 14 6.14 -7.12 5.66
N ASP A 15 5.72 -6.97 4.40
CA ASP A 15 5.63 -5.66 3.76
C ASP A 15 4.41 -4.89 4.27
N GLU A 16 4.67 -3.63 4.61
CA GLU A 16 3.63 -2.66 4.91
C GLU A 16 3.14 -2.06 3.58
N VAL A 17 1.86 -2.25 3.27
CA VAL A 17 1.24 -1.86 2.01
C VAL A 17 0.27 -0.72 2.22
N VAL A 18 0.27 0.23 1.31
CA VAL A 18 -0.62 1.38 1.27
C VAL A 18 -1.55 1.22 0.10
N ILE A 19 -2.85 1.38 0.34
CA ILE A 19 -3.87 1.32 -0.71
C ILE A 19 -4.42 2.73 -0.92
N VAL A 20 -4.30 3.22 -2.16
CA VAL A 20 -4.81 4.54 -2.58
C VAL A 20 -5.54 4.36 -3.90
N ASP A 21 -6.83 4.68 -3.94
CA ASP A 21 -7.66 4.60 -5.16
C ASP A 21 -7.58 3.20 -5.83
N ASP A 22 -7.80 2.12 -5.06
CA ASP A 22 -7.63 0.71 -5.49
C ASP A 22 -6.19 0.27 -5.87
N GLU A 23 -5.21 1.17 -5.87
CA GLU A 23 -3.81 0.86 -6.19
C GLU A 23 -2.98 0.55 -4.93
N HIS A 24 -2.06 -0.43 -5.05
CA HIS A 24 -1.27 -0.93 -3.93
C HIS A 24 0.19 -0.47 -4.05
N TYR A 25 0.75 0.01 -2.94
CA TYR A 25 2.10 0.56 -2.86
C TYR A 25 2.84 0.08 -1.63
N HIS A 26 4.16 -0.12 -1.69
CA HIS A 26 4.95 -0.31 -0.47
C HIS A 26 4.98 0.99 0.31
N LYS A 27 4.83 0.93 1.63
CA LYS A 27 4.98 2.07 2.54
C LYS A 27 6.34 2.77 2.37
N ASP A 28 7.40 2.02 2.04
CA ASP A 28 8.72 2.61 1.80
C ASP A 28 8.85 3.25 0.41
N CYS A 29 7.96 2.90 -0.54
CA CYS A 29 7.92 3.49 -1.88
C CYS A 29 7.09 4.78 -1.95
N VAL A 30 6.20 5.03 -0.98
CA VAL A 30 5.35 6.22 -0.95
C VAL A 30 5.54 7.03 0.32
N GLU A 31 5.46 8.34 0.21
CA GLU A 31 5.45 9.24 1.37
C GLU A 31 4.03 9.34 1.92
N LEU A 32 3.80 8.69 3.06
CA LEU A 32 2.54 8.77 3.80
C LEU A 32 2.49 9.99 4.72
N TYR A 33 1.41 10.74 4.64
CA TYR A 33 1.10 11.84 5.55
C TYR A 33 -0.06 11.46 6.49
N PRO A 34 0.23 11.02 7.72
CA PRO A 34 -0.80 10.53 8.65
C PRO A 34 -1.77 11.62 9.10
N THR A 35 -1.38 12.89 9.02
CA THR A 35 -2.26 14.03 9.38
C THR A 35 -3.33 14.33 8.34
N GLY A 36 -3.27 13.71 7.16
CA GLY A 36 -4.26 13.88 6.10
C GLY A 36 -4.65 12.58 5.42
N TYR A 37 -4.13 11.43 5.87
CA TYR A 37 -4.30 10.14 5.19
C TYR A 37 -4.02 10.26 3.69
N VAL A 38 -2.92 10.93 3.30
CA VAL A 38 -2.57 11.14 1.88
C VAL A 38 -1.24 10.45 1.57
N ALA A 39 -1.15 9.77 0.43
CA ALA A 39 0.10 9.22 -0.08
C ALA A 39 0.65 10.05 -1.24
N PHE A 40 1.98 10.16 -1.30
CA PHE A 40 2.71 10.77 -2.39
C PHE A 40 3.71 9.79 -2.97
N LEU A 41 3.88 9.81 -4.29
CA LEU A 41 4.88 9.03 -5.02
C LEU A 41 5.71 9.97 -5.89
N ASP A 42 7.03 10.02 -5.64
CA ASP A 42 7.97 10.89 -6.38
C ASP A 42 7.50 12.35 -6.46
N GLY A 43 6.90 12.86 -5.37
CA GLY A 43 6.34 14.21 -5.30
C GLY A 43 4.98 14.41 -5.98
N ASN A 44 4.38 13.36 -6.56
CA ASN A 44 3.01 13.38 -7.07
C ASN A 44 2.05 12.89 -6.00
N CYS A 45 0.99 13.66 -5.73
CA CYS A 45 -0.07 13.23 -4.83
C CYS A 45 -0.85 12.09 -5.49
N LEU A 46 -0.82 10.89 -4.88
CA LEU A 46 -1.60 9.74 -5.34
C LEU A 46 -3.07 9.92 -4.96
N GLY A 47 -3.33 10.39 -3.74
CA GLY A 47 -4.68 10.56 -3.22
C GLY A 47 -4.78 10.24 -1.74
N GLU A 48 -6.01 10.22 -1.25
CA GLU A 48 -6.33 9.82 0.11
C GLU A 48 -6.24 8.29 0.23
N THR A 49 -5.59 7.77 1.28
CA THR A 49 -5.54 6.35 1.60
C THR A 49 -6.94 5.88 2.00
N GLU A 50 -7.34 4.68 1.61
CA GLU A 50 -8.68 4.12 1.89
C GLU A 50 -8.94 3.76 3.37
N ASN A 51 -8.06 4.20 4.27
CA ASN A 51 -8.02 3.76 5.66
C ASN A 51 -9.01 4.61 6.48
N ASP A 52 -9.81 3.96 7.33
CA ASP A 52 -10.83 4.61 8.15
C ASP A 52 -10.22 5.35 9.36
N ASP A 53 -10.90 6.39 9.87
CA ASP A 53 -10.40 7.25 10.94
C ASP A 53 -10.09 6.44 12.22
N GLY A 54 -8.81 6.31 12.55
CA GLY A 54 -8.33 5.51 13.68
C GLY A 54 -7.59 4.22 13.30
N GLN A 55 -7.46 3.91 12.02
CA GLN A 55 -6.57 2.87 11.50
C GLN A 55 -5.21 3.45 11.09
N SER A 56 -4.19 2.59 11.07
CA SER A 56 -2.88 2.95 10.50
C SER A 56 -3.05 3.32 9.03
N ALA A 57 -2.30 4.29 8.48
CA ALA A 57 -2.35 4.67 7.05
C ALA A 57 -1.69 3.64 6.10
N TYR A 58 -1.47 2.42 6.59
CA TYR A 58 -0.92 1.28 5.88
C TYR A 58 -1.53 0.00 6.48
N GLU A 59 -1.64 -1.03 5.65
CA GLU A 59 -2.10 -2.37 6.01
C GLU A 59 -0.94 -3.37 5.83
N ILE A 60 -0.95 -4.45 6.59
CA ILE A 60 -0.03 -5.56 6.39
C ILE A 60 -0.84 -6.66 5.69
N LEU A 61 -0.40 -7.09 4.52
CA LEU A 61 -1.08 -8.18 3.80
C LEU A 61 -0.88 -9.49 4.58
N ASP A 62 -1.99 -10.15 4.93
CA ASP A 62 -1.94 -11.47 5.55
C ASP A 62 -1.47 -12.53 4.53
N ASP A 63 -0.89 -13.64 5.00
CA ASP A 63 -0.22 -14.67 4.17
C ASP A 63 -1.18 -15.24 3.09
N GLU A 64 -2.48 -15.26 3.36
CA GLU A 64 -3.53 -15.71 2.43
C GLU A 64 -3.73 -14.76 1.23
N GLU A 65 -3.52 -13.45 1.40
CA GLU A 65 -3.65 -12.44 0.34
C GLU A 65 -2.43 -12.41 -0.61
N LEU A 66 -1.29 -12.92 -0.15
CA LEU A 66 -0.04 -13.01 -0.93
C LEU A 66 0.05 -14.26 -1.80
N LEU A 67 -0.67 -15.31 -1.41
CA LEU A 67 -0.58 -16.65 -1.97
C LEU A 67 -1.67 -16.98 -3.00
N GLU A 68 -2.28 -16.00 -3.66
CA GLU A 68 -3.03 -16.26 -4.90
C GLU A 68 -2.07 -16.69 -6.04
N VAL A 69 -1.55 -17.90 -5.92
CA VAL A 69 -0.94 -18.72 -6.96
C VAL A 69 -2.00 -19.74 -7.37
N PRO A 70 -2.49 -19.71 -8.62
CA PRO A 70 -3.44 -20.72 -9.09
C PRO A 70 -2.76 -22.10 -9.09
N GLU A 71 -3.48 -23.08 -8.52
CA GLU A 71 -3.15 -24.51 -8.39
C GLU A 71 -2.98 -25.26 -9.71
#